data_AF-A0A2P8I981-F1
#
_entry.id   AF-A0A2P8I981-F1
#
_cell.length_a   1.000
_cell.length_b   1.000
_cell.length_c   1.000
_cell.angle_alpha   90.00
_cell.angle_beta   90.00
_cell.angle_gamma   90.00
#
_symmetry.space_group_name_H-M   'P 1'
#
loop_
_entity.id
_entity.type
_entity.pdbx_description
1 polymer ?
#
loop_
_entity_poly.entity_id
_entity_poly.type
_entity_poly.pdbx_seq_one_letter_code
_entity_poly.pdbx_strand_id
1 'polypeptide(L)'
;MQAMTAGMVGLKQAAESGSFAISQDGAQAYLKAIDNALMDLNKMQSQLGRLRQETKLGTSPDGVAMASYNRESVEGGAGTTGIIPAVEQLRSALDEAREALQKAIENYREVDSSNASTYQRY
;
A
#
# COMPACT_ATOMS: atom_id res chain seq x y z
N MET A 1 10.41 3.69 -1.22
CA MET A 1 9.00 3.31 -0.98
C MET A 1 8.20 4.39 -0.26
N GLN A 2 8.79 5.19 0.64
CA GLN A 2 8.09 6.30 1.30
C GLN A 2 7.27 7.21 0.36
N ALA A 3 7.82 7.59 -0.80
CA ALA A 3 7.08 8.38 -1.80
C ALA A 3 5.85 7.64 -2.38
N MET A 4 5.94 6.32 -2.57
CA MET A 4 4.80 5.51 -3.03
C MET A 4 3.74 5.42 -1.93
N THR A 5 4.15 5.18 -0.69
CA THR A 5 3.27 5.18 0.49
C THR A 5 2.55 6.52 0.63
N ALA A 6 3.29 7.64 0.54
CA ALA A 6 2.71 8.98 0.58
C ALA A 6 1.73 9.22 -0.59
N GLY A 7 2.03 8.73 -1.79
CA GLY A 7 1.11 8.77 -2.92
C GLY A 7 -0.20 8.02 -2.65
N MET A 8 -0.15 6.86 -2.02
CA MET A 8 -1.35 6.09 -1.65
C MET A 8 -2.17 6.76 -0.55
N VAL A 9 -1.50 7.34 0.44
CA VAL A 9 -2.18 8.18 1.46
C VAL A 9 -2.88 9.38 0.80
N GLY A 10 -2.23 10.05 -0.15
CA GLY A 10 -2.84 11.13 -0.92
C GLY A 10 -4.04 10.66 -1.75
N LEU A 11 -3.94 9.47 -2.37
CA LEU A 11 -5.06 8.87 -3.12
C LEU A 11 -6.26 8.59 -2.21
N LYS A 12 -6.03 8.00 -1.03
CA LYS A 12 -7.06 7.79 0.00
C LYS A 12 -7.77 9.11 0.35
N GLN A 13 -7.00 10.16 0.66
CA GLN A 13 -7.55 11.47 1.01
C GLN A 13 -8.36 12.08 -0.14
N ALA A 14 -7.90 11.96 -1.38
CA ALA A 14 -8.63 12.44 -2.55
C ALA A 14 -9.96 11.69 -2.76
N ALA A 15 -9.96 10.37 -2.54
CA ALA A 15 -11.16 9.55 -2.63
C ALA A 15 -12.16 9.88 -1.51
N GLU A 16 -11.71 10.01 -0.26
CA GLU A 16 -12.56 10.31 0.89
C GLU A 16 -13.16 11.73 0.84
N SER A 17 -12.41 12.70 0.34
CA SER A 17 -12.89 14.09 0.22
C SER A 17 -13.87 14.31 -0.94
N GLY A 18 -14.04 13.32 -1.82
CA GLY A 18 -14.79 13.49 -3.07
C GLY A 18 -14.14 14.49 -4.03
N SER A 19 -12.91 14.95 -3.75
CA SER A 19 -12.19 15.89 -4.61
C SER A 19 -11.73 15.27 -5.93
N PHE A 20 -11.95 13.96 -6.09
CA PHE A 20 -11.54 13.18 -7.24
C PHE A 20 -12.71 13.00 -8.22
N ALA A 21 -12.78 13.87 -9.23
CA ALA A 21 -13.64 13.66 -10.38
C ALA A 21 -13.00 12.62 -11.31
N ILE A 22 -13.24 11.34 -11.04
CA ILE A 22 -12.76 10.23 -11.88
C ILE A 22 -13.92 9.50 -12.53
N SER A 23 -13.74 9.09 -13.79
CA SER A 23 -14.69 8.19 -14.45
C SER A 23 -14.68 6.82 -13.78
N GLN A 24 -15.80 6.09 -13.87
CA GLN A 24 -15.88 4.72 -13.37
C GLN A 24 -14.77 3.82 -13.95
N ASP A 25 -14.48 3.95 -15.25
CA ASP A 25 -13.42 3.19 -15.91
C ASP A 25 -12.02 3.55 -15.38
N GLY A 26 -11.78 4.84 -15.11
CA GLY A 26 -10.54 5.29 -14.47
C GLY A 26 -10.39 4.73 -13.06
N ALA A 27 -11.45 4.78 -12.26
CA ALA A 27 -11.44 4.25 -10.90
C ALA A 27 -11.19 2.73 -10.88
N GLN A 28 -11.80 1.99 -11.82
CA GLN A 28 -11.56 0.56 -11.98
C GLN A 28 -10.11 0.25 -12.38
N ALA A 29 -9.50 1.09 -13.23
CA ALA A 29 -8.10 0.95 -13.60
C ALA A 29 -7.17 1.15 -12.38
N TYR A 30 -7.45 2.13 -11.52
CA TYR A 30 -6.71 2.33 -10.27
C TYR A 30 -6.87 1.14 -9.32
N LEU A 31 -8.10 0.64 -9.10
CA LEU A 31 -8.33 -0.55 -8.28
C LEU A 31 -7.52 -1.75 -8.79
N LYS A 32 -7.54 -1.99 -10.10
CA LYS A 32 -6.75 -3.08 -10.71
C LYS A 32 -5.25 -2.90 -10.50
N ALA A 33 -4.74 -1.68 -10.61
CA ALA A 33 -3.32 -1.39 -10.37
C ALA A 33 -2.94 -1.65 -8.90
N ILE A 34 -3.79 -1.24 -7.96
CA ILE A 34 -3.60 -1.49 -6.53
C ILE A 34 -3.63 -3.00 -6.23
N ASP A 35 -4.61 -3.73 -6.78
CA ASP A 35 -4.73 -5.18 -6.61
C ASP A 35 -3.49 -5.92 -7.13
N ASN A 36 -2.97 -5.53 -8.29
CA ASN A 36 -1.74 -6.10 -8.84
C ASN A 36 -0.54 -5.82 -7.93
N ALA A 37 -0.39 -4.58 -7.44
CA ALA A 37 0.68 -4.22 -6.52
C ALA A 37 0.61 -5.04 -5.22
N LEU A 38 -0.58 -5.16 -4.62
CA LEU A 38 -0.80 -5.99 -3.43
C LEU A 38 -0.45 -7.46 -3.69
N MET A 39 -0.83 -8.00 -4.85
CA MET A 39 -0.48 -9.36 -5.25
C MET A 39 1.04 -9.57 -5.35
N ASP A 40 1.76 -8.61 -5.93
CA ASP A 40 3.20 -8.70 -6.06
C ASP A 40 3.92 -8.56 -4.72
N LEU A 41 3.45 -7.66 -3.85
CA LEU A 41 3.93 -7.56 -2.47
C LEU A 41 3.66 -8.85 -1.67
N ASN A 42 2.51 -9.51 -1.89
CA ASN A 42 2.21 -10.81 -1.30
C ASN A 42 3.20 -11.90 -1.75
N LYS A 43 3.52 -11.98 -3.04
CA LYS A 43 4.52 -12.93 -3.56
C LYS A 43 5.89 -12.71 -2.93
N MET A 44 6.25 -11.46 -2.64
CA MET A 44 7.50 -11.09 -1.99
C MET A 44 7.59 -11.45 -0.50
N GLN A 45 6.47 -11.74 0.20
CA GLN A 45 6.50 -12.04 1.64
C GLN A 45 7.44 -13.20 1.99
N SER A 46 7.49 -14.24 1.17
CA SER A 46 8.38 -15.38 1.39
C SER A 46 9.87 -15.00 1.30
N GLN A 47 10.20 -14.02 0.45
CA GLN A 47 11.57 -13.50 0.30
C GLN A 47 11.93 -12.58 1.48
N LEU A 48 11.00 -11.72 1.90
CA LEU A 48 11.17 -10.87 3.08
C LEU A 48 11.37 -11.71 4.35
N GLY A 49 10.63 -12.81 4.49
CA GLY A 49 10.81 -13.75 5.60
C GLY A 49 12.20 -14.40 5.63
N ARG A 50 12.86 -14.58 4.48
CA ARG A 50 14.26 -15.05 4.42
C ARG A 50 15.24 -13.96 4.83
N LEU A 51 14.95 -12.70 4.51
CA LEU A 51 15.80 -11.57 4.91
C LEU A 51 15.79 -11.35 6.43
N ARG A 52 14.69 -11.68 7.13
CA ARG A 52 14.65 -11.66 8.61
C ARG A 52 15.55 -12.70 9.27
N GLN A 53 15.97 -13.73 8.54
CA GLN A 53 16.80 -14.78 9.12
C GLN A 53 18.20 -14.24 9.40
N GLU A 54 18.74 -14.60 10.55
CA GLU A 54 20.10 -14.25 10.90
C GLU A 54 21.08 -14.81 9.86
N THR A 55 21.96 -13.93 9.36
CA THR A 55 22.95 -14.33 8.35
C THR A 55 23.95 -15.28 8.99
N LYS A 56 24.08 -16.49 8.46
CA LYS A 56 24.98 -17.52 8.99
C LYS A 56 26.43 -17.26 8.56
N LEU A 57 27.12 -16.37 9.27
CA LEU A 57 28.51 -16.00 9.02
C LEU A 57 29.52 -16.64 10.00
N GLY A 58 29.05 -17.58 10.84
CA GLY A 58 29.86 -18.21 11.89
C GLY A 58 29.89 -17.41 13.18
N THR A 59 30.77 -17.79 14.11
CA THR A 59 30.86 -17.22 15.46
C THR A 59 32.08 -16.33 15.67
N SER A 60 32.81 -15.99 14.60
CA SER A 60 33.89 -15.01 14.70
C SER A 60 33.32 -13.63 15.08
N PRO A 61 34.08 -12.78 15.78
CA PRO A 61 33.63 -11.42 16.11
C PRO A 61 33.13 -10.64 14.89
N ASP A 62 33.84 -10.73 13.76
CA ASP A 62 33.45 -10.07 12.51
C ASP A 62 32.16 -10.67 11.91
N GLY A 63 32.00 -12.00 11.98
CA GLY A 63 30.81 -12.69 11.49
C GLY A 63 29.55 -12.28 12.26
N VAL A 64 29.66 -12.16 13.59
CA VAL A 64 28.57 -11.70 14.46
C VAL A 64 28.22 -10.23 14.16
N ALA A 65 29.23 -9.36 14.03
CA ALA A 65 29.01 -7.95 13.72
C ALA A 65 28.29 -7.75 12.37
N MET A 66 28.71 -8.48 11.34
CA MET A 66 28.07 -8.43 10.02
C MET A 66 26.65 -9.02 10.02
N ALA A 67 26.42 -10.11 10.75
CA ALA A 67 25.08 -10.68 10.89
C ALA A 67 24.10 -9.69 11.55
N SER A 68 24.56 -8.96 12.57
CA SER A 68 23.80 -7.89 13.22
C SER A 68 23.51 -6.73 12.26
N TYR A 69 24.52 -6.27 11.52
CA TYR A 69 24.35 -5.19 10.53
C TYR A 69 23.32 -5.52 9.44
N ASN A 70 23.37 -6.75 8.91
CA ASN A 70 22.40 -7.22 7.91
C ASN A 70 20.99 -7.22 8.48
N ARG A 71 20.82 -7.70 9.72
CA ARG A 71 19.52 -7.72 10.40
C ARG A 71 18.99 -6.30 10.64
N GLU A 72 19.83 -5.39 11.10
CA GLU A 72 19.45 -3.98 11.32
C GLU A 72 19.06 -3.30 10.00
N SER A 73 19.75 -3.59 8.90
CA SER A 73 19.39 -3.05 7.58
C SER A 73 18.03 -3.54 7.09
N VAL A 74 17.62 -4.74 7.50
CA VAL A 74 16.35 -5.37 7.09
C VAL A 74 15.18 -4.92 7.96
N GLU A 75 15.34 -4.94 9.28
CA GLU A 75 14.30 -4.58 10.26
C GLU A 75 14.23 -3.06 10.50
N GLY A 76 15.31 -2.34 10.25
CA GLY A 76 15.47 -0.92 10.57
C GLY A 76 16.29 -0.71 11.84
N GLY A 77 16.98 0.42 11.88
CA GLY A 77 17.86 0.83 12.97
C GLY A 77 17.52 2.23 13.48
N ALA A 78 18.39 2.78 14.33
CA ALA A 78 18.22 4.12 14.87
C ALA A 78 18.20 5.17 13.74
N GLY A 79 17.00 5.58 13.32
CA GLY A 79 16.77 6.61 12.31
C GLY A 79 16.56 6.12 10.87
N THR A 80 16.54 4.81 10.60
CA THR A 80 16.26 4.28 9.25
C THR A 80 15.16 3.23 9.26
N THR A 81 14.19 3.36 8.35
CA THR A 81 13.17 2.34 8.14
C THR A 81 13.79 1.20 7.33
N GLY A 82 13.84 0.01 7.91
CA GLY A 82 14.27 -1.20 7.21
C GLY A 82 13.36 -1.54 6.04
N ILE A 83 13.82 -2.38 5.13
CA ILE A 83 13.05 -2.75 3.94
C ILE A 83 11.71 -3.41 4.31
N ILE A 84 11.68 -4.19 5.39
CA ILE A 84 10.49 -4.91 5.83
C ILE A 84 9.39 -3.99 6.33
N PRO A 85 9.61 -3.13 7.35
CA PRO A 85 8.57 -2.20 7.78
C PRO A 85 8.15 -1.26 6.65
N ALA A 86 9.06 -0.91 5.73
CA ALA A 86 8.70 -0.11 4.57
C ALA A 86 7.73 -0.83 3.63
N VAL A 87 7.91 -2.15 3.39
CA VAL A 87 6.98 -2.94 2.57
C VAL A 87 5.63 -3.07 3.27
N GLU A 88 5.64 -3.33 4.58
CA GLU A 88 4.42 -3.45 5.39
C GLU A 88 3.61 -2.13 5.38
N GLN A 89 4.28 -0.99 5.52
CA GLN A 89 3.65 0.34 5.42
C GLN A 89 3.07 0.60 4.03
N LEU A 90 3.79 0.26 2.96
CA LEU A 90 3.28 0.41 1.60
C LEU A 90 2.04 -0.45 1.37
N ARG A 91 2.05 -1.70 1.84
CA ARG A 91 0.90 -2.60 1.77
C ARG A 91 -0.32 -2.00 2.49
N SER A 92 -0.15 -1.55 3.73
CA SER A 92 -1.24 -0.91 4.49
C SER A 92 -1.83 0.27 3.74
N ALA A 93 -0.98 1.15 3.21
CA ALA A 93 -1.44 2.32 2.46
C ALA A 93 -2.17 1.94 1.16
N LEU A 94 -1.74 0.88 0.48
CA LEU A 94 -2.45 0.33 -0.70
C LEU A 94 -3.82 -0.24 -0.32
N ASP A 95 -3.92 -1.04 0.74
CA ASP A 95 -5.19 -1.61 1.22
C ASP A 95 -6.17 -0.48 1.61
N GLU A 96 -5.71 0.53 2.37
CA GLU A 96 -6.54 1.68 2.75
C GLU A 96 -6.99 2.52 1.55
N ALA A 97 -6.10 2.76 0.59
CA ALA A 97 -6.44 3.50 -0.62
C ALA A 97 -7.47 2.76 -1.48
N ARG A 98 -7.35 1.42 -1.56
CA ARG A 98 -8.31 0.55 -2.25
C ARG A 98 -9.70 0.67 -1.64
N GLU A 99 -9.80 0.57 -0.32
CA GLU A 99 -11.07 0.67 0.40
C GLU A 99 -11.72 2.05 0.22
N ALA A 100 -10.93 3.12 0.35
CA ALA A 100 -11.43 4.48 0.15
C ALA A 100 -11.93 4.70 -1.28
N LEU A 101 -11.19 4.21 -2.27
CA LEU A 101 -11.59 4.33 -3.67
C LEU A 101 -12.87 3.52 -3.97
N GLN A 102 -13.00 2.33 -3.39
CA GLN A 102 -14.20 1.51 -3.56
C GLN A 102 -15.45 2.19 -2.97
N LYS A 103 -15.33 2.74 -1.76
CA LYS A 103 -16.41 3.55 -1.14
C LYS A 103 -16.77 4.78 -1.96
N ALA A 104 -15.77 5.48 -2.51
CA ALA A 104 -16.01 6.66 -3.35
C ALA A 104 -16.82 6.32 -4.61
N ILE A 105 -16.54 5.17 -5.25
CA ILE A 105 -17.31 4.68 -6.40
C ILE A 105 -18.76 4.35 -6.01
N GLU A 106 -18.95 3.68 -4.87
CA GLU A 106 -20.29 3.33 -4.36
C GLU A 106 -21.12 4.59 -4.10
N ASN A 107 -20.56 5.57 -3.40
CA ASN A 107 -21.21 6.86 -3.13
C ASN A 107 -21.58 7.60 -4.43
N TYR A 108 -20.70 7.60 -5.44
CA TYR A 108 -20.97 8.24 -6.73
C TYR A 108 -22.18 7.61 -7.43
N ARG A 109 -22.26 6.27 -7.45
CA ARG A 109 -23.40 5.54 -8.04
C ARG A 109 -24.71 5.82 -7.33
N GLU A 110 -24.69 5.89 -6.00
CA GLU A 110 -25.88 6.21 -5.21
C GLU A 110 -26.38 7.63 -5.51
N VAL A 111 -25.49 8.62 -5.51
CA VAL A 111 -25.84 10.02 -5.82
C VAL A 111 -26.38 10.15 -7.25
N ASP A 112 -25.73 9.56 -8.25
CA ASP A 112 -26.19 9.61 -9.63
C ASP A 112 -27.57 8.97 -9.82
N SER A 113 -27.79 7.78 -9.23
CA SER A 113 -29.08 7.09 -9.28
C SER A 113 -30.21 7.87 -8.59
N SER A 114 -29.92 8.51 -7.46
CA SER A 114 -30.89 9.33 -6.72
C SER A 114 -31.29 10.59 -7.49
N ASN A 115 -30.34 11.23 -8.17
CA ASN A 115 -30.60 12.40 -9.02
C ASN A 115 -31.40 12.00 -10.25
N ALA A 116 -31.04 10.93 -10.94
CA ALA A 116 -31.76 10.44 -12.12
C ALA A 116 -33.24 10.14 -11.81
N SER A 117 -33.53 9.54 -10.65
CA SER A 117 -34.90 9.25 -10.21
C SER A 117 -35.73 10.50 -9.90
N THR A 118 -35.07 11.59 -9.49
CA THR A 118 -35.71 12.88 -9.20
C THR A 118 -36.06 13.64 -10.48
N TYR A 119 -35.20 13.57 -11.50
CA TYR A 119 -35.43 14.21 -12.81
C TYR A 119 -36.47 13.48 -13.68
N GLN A 120 -36.68 12.18 -13.50
CA GLN A 120 -37.73 11.43 -14.23
C GLN A 120 -39.16 11.71 -13.72
N ARG A 121 -39.31 12.44 -12.61
CA ARG A 121 -40.60 12.71 -11.96
C ARG A 121 -41.23 14.06 -12.30
N TYR A 122 -40.57 14.86 -13.14
CA TYR A 122 -41.05 16.13 -13.69
C TYR A 122 -41.19 16.03 -15.20
#